data_AF-A0A4Y2VTG3-F1
#
_entry.id   AF-A0A4Y2VTG3-F1
#
_cell.length_a   1.000
_cell.length_b   1.000
_cell.length_c   1.000
_cell.angle_alpha   90.00
_cell.angle_beta   90.00
_cell.angle_gamma   90.00
#
_symmetry.space_group_name_H-M   'P 1'
#
loop_
_entity.id
_entity.type
_entity.pdbx_description
1 polymer ?
#
loop_
_entity_poly.entity_id
_entity_poly.type
_entity_poly.pdbx_seq_one_letter_code
_entity_poly.pdbx_strand_id
1 'polypeptide(L)'
;MQQRLLNSIQRKFLLNITGAYSTTLTAALQVIEGITPLHIKIQMETIFVIVGRLRRDCNWKGSSFLYQDFQQPNPLLIIHPAHFDLENRVSILSHPHPPAGY
;
A
#
# COMPACT_ATOMS: atom_id res chain seq x y z
N MET A 1 36.20 39.83 -21.27
CA MET A 1 35.60 39.18 -20.06
C MET A 1 34.09 39.38 -19.95
N GLN A 2 33.53 40.54 -20.32
CA GLN A 2 32.09 40.84 -20.19
C GLN A 2 31.15 39.85 -20.92
N GLN A 3 31.48 39.43 -22.16
CA GLN A 3 30.65 38.48 -22.91
C GLN A 3 30.48 37.11 -22.23
N ARG A 4 31.55 36.60 -21.60
CA ARG A 4 31.52 35.31 -20.88
C ARG A 4 30.61 35.38 -19.65
N LEU A 5 30.60 36.53 -18.96
CA LEU A 5 29.73 36.76 -17.82
C LEU A 5 28.25 36.81 -18.25
N LEU A 6 27.94 37.56 -19.31
CA LEU A 6 26.58 37.65 -19.85
C LEU A 6 26.06 36.28 -20.29
N ASN A 7 26.86 35.51 -21.03
CA ASN A 7 26.49 34.15 -21.45
C ASN A 7 26.27 33.22 -20.25
N SER A 8 27.06 33.35 -19.18
CA SER A 8 26.89 32.56 -17.96
C SER A 8 25.54 32.85 -17.27
N ILE A 9 25.18 34.14 -17.18
CA ILE A 9 23.92 34.59 -16.60
C ILE A 9 22.74 34.07 -17.44
N GLN A 10 22.76 34.29 -18.76
CA GLN A 10 21.71 33.82 -19.66
C GLN A 10 21.52 32.30 -19.62
N ARG A 11 22.63 31.54 -19.66
CA ARG A 11 22.60 30.08 -19.57
C ARG A 11 21.97 29.60 -18.26
N LYS A 12 22.26 30.26 -17.14
CA LYS A 12 21.66 29.90 -15.83
C LYS A 12 20.15 30.07 -15.83
N PHE A 13 19.63 31.16 -16.38
CA PHE A 13 18.19 31.36 -16.53
C PHE A 13 17.56 30.32 -17.44
N LEU A 14 18.16 30.05 -18.60
CA LEU A 14 17.67 29.06 -19.54
C LEU A 14 17.62 27.66 -18.90
N LEU A 15 18.67 27.26 -18.17
CA LEU A 15 18.71 25.98 -17.46
C LEU A 15 17.63 25.88 -16.38
N ASN A 16 17.38 26.96 -15.63
CA ASN A 16 16.32 26.97 -14.62
C ASN A 16 14.93 26.83 -15.25
N ILE A 17 14.67 27.52 -16.37
CA ILE A 17 13.39 27.43 -17.09
C ILE A 17 13.19 26.01 -17.63
N THR A 18 14.19 25.46 -18.33
CA THR A 18 14.11 24.10 -18.87
C THR A 18 13.95 23.07 -17.75
N GLY A 19 14.67 23.23 -16.63
CA GLY A 19 14.53 22.37 -15.47
C GLY A 19 13.12 22.40 -14.89
N ALA A 20 12.57 23.60 -14.65
CA ALA A 20 11.22 23.77 -14.12
C ALA A 20 10.14 23.22 -15.05
N TYR A 21 10.30 23.41 -16.37
CA TYR A 21 9.37 22.85 -17.36
C TYR A 21 9.43 21.33 -17.36
N SER A 22 10.63 20.73 -17.39
CA SER A 22 10.80 19.27 -17.39
C SER A 22 10.21 18.61 -16.13
N THR A 23 10.40 19.20 -14.94
CA THR A 23 9.81 18.66 -13.70
C THR A 23 8.29 18.77 -13.69
N THR A 24 7.74 19.92 -14.12
CA THR A 24 6.29 20.15 -14.22
C THR A 24 5.65 19.22 -15.24
N LEU A 25 6.27 19.07 -16.41
CA LEU A 25 5.82 18.17 -17.47
C LEU A 25 5.84 16.72 -16.99
N THR A 26 6.90 16.28 -16.30
CA THR A 26 6.99 14.92 -15.77
C THR A 26 5.88 14.63 -14.75
N ALA A 27 5.62 15.57 -13.83
CA ALA A 27 4.54 15.43 -12.86
C ALA A 27 3.16 15.42 -13.56
N ALA A 28 2.95 16.26 -14.57
CA ALA A 28 1.72 16.28 -15.35
C ALA A 28 1.51 14.96 -16.14
N LEU A 29 2.58 14.42 -16.73
CA LEU A 29 2.53 13.12 -17.42
C LEU A 29 2.16 12.00 -16.47
N GLN A 30 2.75 11.94 -15.27
CA GLN A 30 2.36 10.96 -14.25
C GLN A 30 0.86 11.01 -13.95
N VAL A 31 0.29 12.22 -13.85
CA VAL A 31 -1.16 12.40 -13.62
C VAL A 31 -1.98 11.88 -14.81
N ILE A 32 -1.58 12.20 -16.05
CA ILE A 32 -2.28 11.76 -17.27
C ILE A 32 -2.20 10.23 -17.43
N GLU A 33 -1.05 9.64 -17.14
CA GLU A 33 -0.82 8.19 -17.19
C GLU A 33 -1.49 7.45 -16.01
N GLY A 34 -2.07 8.18 -15.04
CA GLY A 34 -2.67 7.59 -13.84
C GLY A 34 -1.64 7.00 -12.87
N ILE A 35 -0.36 7.35 -13.02
CA ILE A 35 0.71 6.94 -12.12
C ILE A 35 0.63 7.77 -10.85
N THR A 36 0.45 7.10 -9.71
CA THR A 36 0.45 7.77 -8.40
C THR A 36 1.81 8.42 -8.11
N PRO A 37 1.86 9.74 -7.86
CA PRO A 37 3.10 10.43 -7.51
C PRO A 37 3.79 9.84 -6.29
N LEU A 38 5.13 9.87 -6.28
CA LEU A 38 5.96 9.26 -5.23
C LEU A 38 5.60 9.72 -3.82
N HIS A 39 5.35 11.03 -3.63
CA HIS A 39 5.01 11.57 -2.30
C HIS A 39 3.71 10.96 -1.75
N ILE A 40 2.70 10.72 -2.61
CA ILE A 40 1.44 10.08 -2.23
C ILE A 40 1.71 8.62 -1.88
N LYS A 41 2.49 7.91 -2.69
CA LYS A 41 2.86 6.51 -2.42
C LYS A 41 3.52 6.36 -1.04
N ILE A 42 4.45 7.24 -0.71
CA ILE A 42 5.14 7.24 0.60
C ILE A 42 4.15 7.51 1.74
N GLN A 43 3.22 8.45 1.55
CA GLN A 43 2.18 8.75 2.55
C GLN A 43 1.27 7.54 2.80
N MET A 44 0.82 6.87 1.73
CA MET A 44 -0.03 5.68 1.84
C MET A 44 0.70 4.51 2.52
N GLU A 45 1.97 4.27 2.16
CA GLU A 45 2.82 3.27 2.83
C GLU A 45 3.02 3.59 4.32
N THR A 46 3.18 4.86 4.66
CA THR A 46 3.32 5.28 6.06
C THR A 46 2.05 4.97 6.86
N ILE A 47 0.88 5.31 6.32
CA ILE A 47 -0.42 4.99 6.93
C ILE A 47 -0.55 3.48 7.08
N PHE A 48 -0.25 2.72 6.03
CA PHE A 48 -0.30 1.26 6.04
C PHE A 48 0.61 0.65 7.11
N VAL A 49 1.82 1.15 7.28
CA VAL A 49 2.74 0.66 8.33
C VAL A 49 2.21 1.01 9.72
N ILE A 50 1.74 2.24 9.95
CA ILE A 50 1.24 2.66 11.26
C ILE A 50 0.02 1.84 11.67
N VAL A 51 -0.94 1.75 10.76
CA VAL A 51 -2.22 1.11 11.02
C VAL A 51 -2.04 -0.40 10.94
N GLY A 52 -1.67 -0.95 9.77
CA GLY A 52 -1.61 -2.39 9.55
C GLY A 52 -0.54 -3.13 10.36
N ARG A 53 0.68 -2.59 10.45
CA ARG A 53 1.82 -3.29 11.11
C ARG A 53 1.97 -2.92 12.58
N LEU A 54 1.92 -1.63 12.89
CA LEU A 54 2.16 -1.12 14.25
C LEU A 54 0.89 -1.08 15.09
N ARG A 55 -0.27 -1.35 14.50
CA ARG A 55 -1.57 -1.42 15.17
C ARG A 55 -1.93 -0.14 15.93
N ARG A 56 -1.62 1.00 15.31
CA ARG A 56 -1.88 2.31 15.91
C ARG A 56 -2.81 3.11 15.02
N ASP A 57 -3.69 3.86 15.68
CA ASP A 57 -4.54 4.81 15.00
C ASP A 57 -3.68 5.96 14.44
N CYS A 58 -4.08 6.49 13.29
CA CYS A 58 -3.42 7.66 12.73
C CYS A 58 -4.41 8.64 12.15
N ASN A 59 -4.12 9.94 12.30
CA ASN A 59 -4.88 11.00 11.66
C ASN A 59 -4.08 11.50 10.47
N TRP A 60 -4.68 11.42 9.28
CA TRP A 60 -4.07 11.90 8.05
C TRP A 60 -5.04 12.78 7.28
N LYS A 61 -4.62 14.02 6.98
CA LYS A 61 -5.38 15.01 6.20
C LYS A 61 -6.84 15.19 6.67
N GLY A 62 -7.04 15.19 7.99
CA GLY A 62 -8.35 15.35 8.63
C GLY A 62 -9.20 14.07 8.69
N SER A 63 -8.71 12.95 8.16
CA SER A 63 -9.34 11.63 8.27
C SER A 63 -8.68 10.84 9.40
N SER A 64 -9.49 10.18 10.22
CA SER A 64 -9.01 9.25 11.24
C SER A 64 -9.00 7.84 10.68
N PHE A 65 -7.88 7.15 10.81
CA PHE A 65 -7.69 5.76 10.45
C PHE A 65 -7.54 4.97 11.74
N LEU A 66 -8.60 4.28 12.16
CA LEU A 66 -8.56 3.43 13.34
C LEU A 66 -8.04 2.06 12.96
N TYR A 67 -7.16 1.51 13.78
CA TYR A 67 -6.60 0.19 13.50
C TYR A 67 -7.66 -0.91 13.46
N GLN A 68 -8.70 -0.79 14.26
CA GLN A 68 -9.77 -1.77 14.36
C GLN A 68 -10.61 -1.89 13.08
N ASP A 69 -10.63 -0.85 12.24
CA ASP A 69 -11.37 -0.86 10.97
C ASP A 69 -10.74 -1.77 9.91
N PHE A 70 -9.46 -2.14 10.10
CA PHE A 70 -8.73 -2.97 9.18
C PHE A 70 -8.78 -4.42 9.62
N GLN A 71 -9.25 -5.30 8.73
CA GLN A 71 -9.19 -6.74 9.00
C GLN A 71 -7.75 -7.15 9.29
N GLN A 72 -7.59 -7.89 10.38
CA GLN A 72 -6.41 -8.71 10.60
C GLN A 72 -6.18 -9.55 9.34
N PRO A 73 -4.95 -9.64 8.83
CA PRO A 73 -4.54 -10.88 8.18
C PRO A 73 -4.94 -11.97 9.17
N ASN A 74 -5.82 -12.88 8.76
CA ASN A 74 -6.22 -14.01 9.59
C ASN A 74 -4.92 -14.52 10.18
N PRO A 75 -4.73 -14.51 11.53
CA PRO A 75 -3.49 -14.98 12.10
C PRO A 75 -3.34 -16.34 11.46
N LEU A 76 -2.35 -16.47 10.57
CA LEU A 76 -2.08 -17.70 9.85
C LEU A 76 -2.26 -18.74 10.92
N LEU A 77 -3.19 -19.68 10.73
CA LEU A 77 -3.33 -20.77 11.67
C LEU A 77 -1.93 -21.38 11.72
N ILE A 78 -1.10 -20.95 12.69
CA ILE A 78 0.22 -21.50 13.00
C ILE A 78 -0.13 -22.75 13.79
N ILE A 79 -0.92 -23.60 13.13
CA ILE A 79 -0.91 -25.00 13.40
C ILE A 79 0.44 -25.39 12.84
N HIS A 80 1.41 -25.53 13.75
CA HIS A 80 2.65 -26.21 13.42
C HIS A 80 2.26 -27.49 12.67
N PRO A 81 2.90 -27.88 11.55
CA PRO A 81 2.46 -29.03 10.76
C PRO A 81 2.24 -30.31 11.58
N ALA A 82 2.98 -30.48 12.67
CA ALA A 82 2.83 -31.59 13.62
C ALA A 82 1.63 -31.49 14.59
N HIS A 83 0.93 -30.35 14.64
CA HIS A 83 -0.25 -30.08 15.48
C HIS A 83 -1.54 -30.01 14.63
N PHE A 84 -1.46 -30.34 13.34
CA PHE A 84 -2.63 -30.45 12.47
C PHE A 84 -3.35 -31.76 12.76
N ASP A 85 -4.21 -31.74 13.77
CA ASP A 85 -5.12 -32.84 14.05
C ASP A 85 -6.34 -32.74 13.13
N LEU A 86 -6.35 -33.56 12.07
CA LEU A 86 -7.46 -33.65 11.13
C LEU A 86 -8.71 -34.30 11.78
N GLU A 87 -8.52 -35.07 12.85
CA GLU A 87 -9.53 -35.94 13.45
C GLU A 87 -10.71 -35.16 14.04
N ASN A 88 -10.49 -33.92 14.50
CA ASN A 88 -11.52 -33.18 15.24
C ASN A 88 -12.37 -32.21 14.39
N ARG A 89 -12.16 -32.15 13.07
CA ARG A 89 -12.89 -31.21 12.18
C ARG A 89 -13.83 -31.89 11.18
N VAL A 90 -13.73 -33.20 10.97
CA VAL A 90 -14.66 -33.93 10.09
C VAL A 90 -15.57 -34.81 10.93
N SER A 91 -16.56 -34.20 11.58
CA SER A 91 -17.79 -34.92 11.91
C SER A 91 -18.51 -35.19 10.59
N ILE A 92 -18.15 -36.29 9.93
CA ILE A 92 -19.04 -36.92 8.95
C ILE A 92 -20.31 -37.25 9.71
N LEU A 93 -21.37 -36.48 9.44
CA LEU A 93 -22.73 -36.80 9.82
C LEU A 93 -23.05 -38.19 9.26
N SER A 94 -22.78 -39.22 10.04
CA SER A 94 -23.21 -40.58 9.79
C SER A 94 -24.74 -40.55 9.87
N HIS A 95 -25.36 -40.39 8.72
CA HIS A 95 -26.80 -40.57 8.59
C HIS A 95 -27.13 -42.00 9.02
N PRO A 96 -27.98 -42.21 10.03
CA PRO A 96 -28.34 -43.55 10.45
C PRO A 96 -29.11 -44.25 9.32
N HIS A 97 -28.63 -45.43 8.93
CA HIS A 97 -29.31 -46.30 7.99
C HIS A 97 -30.63 -46.79 8.61
N PRO A 98 -31.79 -46.69 7.93
CA PRO A 98 -33.03 -47.23 8.47
C PRO A 98 -32.98 -48.76 8.49
N PRO A 99 -33.60 -49.42 9.50
CA PRO A 99 -33.62 -50.87 9.61
C PRO A 99 -34.45 -51.48 8.48
N ALA A 100 -33.89 -52.48 7.81
CA ALA A 100 -34.64 -53.31 6.87
C ALA A 100 -35.67 -54.13 7.66
N GLY A 101 -36.95 -53.79 7.47
CA GLY A 101 -38.06 -54.56 8.00
C GLY A 101 -38.23 -55.89 7.27
N TYR A 102 -38.61 -56.91 8.04
CA TYR A 102 -39.45 -58.03 7.61
C TYR A 102 -40.53 -58.22 8.68
#